data_AF-A0AAW0QNB4-F1
#
_entry.id   AF-A0AAW0QNB4-F1
#
_cell.length_a   1.000
_cell.length_b   1.000
_cell.length_c   1.000
_cell.angle_alpha   90.00
_cell.angle_beta   90.00
_cell.angle_gamma   90.00
#
_symmetry.space_group_name_H-M   'P 1'
#
loop_
_entity.id
_entity.type
_entity.pdbx_description
1 polymer ?
#
loop_
_entity_poly.entity_id
_entity_poly.type
_entity_poly.pdbx_seq_one_letter_code
_entity_poly.pdbx_strand_id
1 'polypeptide(L)'
;MAAEAGPLVLTPGSAIVTNPSGPEIIQKRTEGDWPADVEKVPIPAFDTGVFITELVNEDLLPKKFAQPLTAEERSAVQDNPEVLLEKAKLDDNRPDRLDEGTYRGTQLALTKIYDLIEKK
;
A
#
# COMPACT_ATOMS: atom_id res chain seq x y z
N MET A 1 54.38 8.14 26.30
CA MET A 1 52.99 7.67 26.49
C MET A 1 52.23 7.99 25.22
N ALA A 2 51.96 6.99 24.37
CA ALA A 2 51.24 7.22 23.12
C ALA A 2 49.72 7.19 23.43
N ALA A 3 49.01 8.25 23.04
CA ALA A 3 47.57 8.31 23.17
C ALA A 3 46.95 7.35 22.14
N GLU A 4 46.22 6.33 22.61
CA GLU A 4 45.42 5.47 21.75
C GLU A 4 44.29 6.31 21.14
N ALA A 5 44.30 6.44 19.82
CA ALA A 5 43.24 7.10 19.07
C ALA A 5 41.98 6.21 19.11
N GLY A 6 41.02 6.58 19.95
CA GLY A 6 39.72 5.93 20.01
C GLY A 6 38.94 6.11 18.69
N PRO A 7 38.05 5.17 18.34
CA PRO A 7 37.29 5.22 17.09
C PRO A 7 36.36 6.42 17.03
N LEU A 8 36.44 7.20 15.95
CA LEU A 8 35.51 8.29 15.65
C LEU A 8 34.23 7.71 15.03
N VAL A 9 33.11 7.87 15.74
CA VAL A 9 31.77 7.48 15.29
C VAL A 9 31.13 8.70 14.63
N LEU A 10 31.00 8.66 13.29
CA LEU A 10 30.42 9.76 12.51
C LEU A 10 28.90 9.58 12.28
N THR A 11 28.40 8.34 12.38
CA THR A 11 26.98 7.95 12.26
C THR A 11 26.70 6.69 13.10
N PRO A 12 25.46 6.47 13.59
CA PRO A 12 25.11 5.23 14.27
C PRO A 12 25.44 4.02 13.38
N GLY A 13 26.29 3.12 13.87
CA GLY A 13 26.68 1.90 13.15
C GLY A 13 27.94 1.99 12.28
N SER A 14 28.60 3.15 12.17
CA SER A 14 29.88 3.27 11.45
C SER A 14 30.99 3.84 12.34
N ALA A 15 32.08 3.10 12.48
CA ALA A 15 33.29 3.53 13.19
C ALA A 15 34.50 3.43 12.25
N ILE A 16 35.33 4.48 12.23
CA ILE A 16 36.62 4.44 11.52
C ILE A 16 37.68 4.03 12.53
N VAL A 17 38.37 2.92 12.26
CA VAL A 17 39.57 2.51 13.01
C VAL A 17 40.79 2.92 12.19
N THR A 18 41.61 3.81 12.73
CA THR A 18 42.88 4.21 12.10
C THR A 18 43.97 3.21 12.48
N ASN A 19 44.31 2.29 11.59
CA ASN A 19 45.48 1.41 11.71
C ASN A 19 46.66 1.98 10.90
N PRO A 20 47.92 1.63 11.24
CA PRO A 20 49.10 2.13 10.52
C PRO A 20 49.21 1.68 9.06
N SER A 21 48.30 0.82 8.59
CA SER A 21 48.23 0.28 7.23
C SER A 21 47.21 0.99 6.33
N GLY A 22 46.51 2.01 6.82
CA GLY A 22 45.44 2.73 6.13
C GLY A 22 44.09 2.67 6.85
N PRO A 23 43.14 3.57 6.54
CA PRO A 23 41.82 3.56 7.14
C PRO A 23 40.98 2.39 6.59
N GLU A 24 40.59 1.47 7.47
CA GLU A 24 39.75 0.34 7.12
C GLU A 24 38.31 0.60 7.61
N ILE A 25 37.34 0.60 6.70
CA ILE A 25 35.93 0.77 7.04
C ILE A 25 35.38 -0.60 7.45
N ILE A 26 35.26 -0.84 8.75
CA ILE A 26 34.61 -2.04 9.27
C ILE A 26 33.09 -1.82 9.18
N GLN A 27 32.50 -2.15 8.03
CA GLN A 27 31.04 -2.26 7.93
C GLN A 27 30.61 -3.55 8.62
N LYS A 28 30.19 -3.44 9.88
CA LYS A 28 29.34 -4.47 10.48
C LYS A 28 28.04 -4.47 9.67
N ARG A 29 27.86 -5.44 8.76
CA ARG A 29 26.56 -5.73 8.16
C ARG A 29 25.68 -6.28 9.27
N THR A 30 25.11 -5.42 10.08
CA THR A 30 23.90 -5.75 10.84
C THR A 30 22.82 -5.96 9.79
N GLU A 31 22.38 -7.20 9.61
CA GLU A 31 21.03 -7.46 9.12
C GLU A 31 20.12 -6.48 9.87
N GLY A 32 19.52 -5.54 9.12
CA GLY A 32 18.96 -4.33 9.69
C GLY A 32 18.01 -4.66 10.83
N ASP A 33 18.23 -4.01 11.97
CA ASP A 33 17.35 -4.12 13.13
C ASP A 33 15.93 -3.88 12.65
N TRP A 34 15.07 -4.90 12.82
CA TRP A 34 13.64 -4.74 12.58
C TRP A 34 13.16 -3.52 13.35
N PRO A 35 12.37 -2.62 12.73
CA PRO A 35 11.88 -1.45 13.42
C PRO A 35 11.17 -1.89 14.70
N ALA A 36 11.56 -1.29 15.82
CA ALA A 36 11.04 -1.67 17.15
C ALA A 36 9.51 -1.51 17.25
N ASP A 37 8.92 -0.75 16.33
CA ASP A 37 7.49 -0.57 16.17
C ASP A 37 7.14 -0.55 14.67
N VAL A 38 6.61 -1.66 14.18
CA VAL A 38 6.23 -1.84 12.77
C VAL A 38 5.04 -0.96 12.40
N GLU A 39 4.15 -0.64 13.34
CA GLU A 39 2.96 0.18 13.08
C GLU A 39 3.31 1.65 12.81
N LYS A 40 4.45 2.11 13.34
CA LYS A 40 4.98 3.46 13.08
C LYS A 40 5.71 3.58 11.74
N VAL A 41 5.93 2.47 11.04
CA VAL A 41 6.56 2.51 9.71
C VAL A 41 5.50 2.91 8.69
N PRO A 42 5.62 4.09 8.05
CA PRO A 42 4.62 4.53 7.08
C PRO A 42 4.64 3.62 5.86
N ILE A 43 3.48 3.07 5.49
CA ILE A 43 3.33 2.32 4.24
C ILE A 43 3.44 3.33 3.08
N PRO A 44 4.42 3.18 2.17
CA PRO A 44 4.61 4.12 1.07
C PRO A 44 3.67 3.83 -0.11
N ALA A 45 3.36 2.56 -0.37
CA ALA A 45 2.47 2.12 -1.43
C ALA A 45 1.93 0.72 -1.15
N PHE A 46 0.76 0.39 -1.72
CA PHE A 46 0.25 -0.98 -1.73
C PHE A 46 0.87 -1.81 -2.85
N ASP A 47 1.35 -2.99 -2.48
CA ASP A 47 1.60 -4.05 -3.45
C ASP A 47 0.29 -4.43 -4.14
N THR A 48 0.34 -4.54 -5.48
CA THR A 48 -0.86 -4.79 -6.26
C THR A 48 -1.45 -6.18 -6.00
N GLY A 49 -0.60 -7.19 -5.83
CA GLY A 49 -1.03 -8.57 -5.62
C GLY A 49 -1.70 -8.73 -4.25
N VAL A 50 -1.08 -8.17 -3.21
CA VAL A 50 -1.67 -8.15 -1.86
C VAL A 50 -3.00 -7.38 -1.88
N PHE A 51 -3.02 -6.19 -2.48
CA PHE A 51 -4.23 -5.37 -2.53
C PHE A 51 -5.42 -6.08 -3.22
N ILE A 52 -5.20 -6.71 -4.38
CA ILE A 52 -6.26 -7.46 -5.07
C ILE A 52 -6.69 -8.69 -4.26
N THR A 53 -5.74 -9.38 -3.62
CA THR A 53 -6.06 -10.55 -2.80
C THR A 53 -6.94 -10.18 -1.62
N GLU A 54 -6.65 -9.07 -0.94
CA GLU A 54 -7.50 -8.58 0.15
C GLU A 54 -8.89 -8.14 -0.35
N LEU A 55 -8.98 -7.50 -1.52
CA LEU A 55 -10.30 -7.18 -2.11
C LEU A 55 -11.11 -8.44 -2.46
N VAL A 56 -10.46 -9.56 -2.80
CA VAL A 56 -11.14 -10.85 -3.01
C VAL A 56 -11.62 -11.43 -1.68
N ASN A 57 -10.77 -11.39 -0.64
CA ASN A 57 -11.09 -11.91 0.68
C ASN A 57 -12.28 -11.17 1.30
N GLU A 58 -12.34 -9.85 1.13
CA GLU A 58 -13.42 -8.98 1.59
C GLU A 58 -14.62 -8.95 0.63
N ASP A 59 -14.59 -9.73 -0.46
CA ASP A 59 -15.67 -9.81 -1.46
C ASP A 59 -16.07 -8.45 -2.06
N LEU A 60 -15.08 -7.55 -2.20
CA LEU A 60 -15.20 -6.17 -2.67
C LEU A 60 -15.00 -5.99 -4.17
N LEU A 61 -14.73 -7.08 -4.90
CA LEU A 61 -14.57 -7.01 -6.34
C LEU A 61 -15.90 -6.72 -7.05
N PRO A 62 -15.88 -6.02 -8.22
CA PRO A 62 -17.08 -5.76 -8.98
C PRO A 62 -17.82 -7.05 -9.35
N LYS A 63 -19.05 -7.19 -8.87
CA LYS A 63 -19.96 -8.28 -9.20
C LYS A 63 -20.90 -7.88 -10.33
N LYS A 64 -21.49 -8.89 -10.98
CA LYS A 64 -22.61 -8.65 -11.89
C LYS A 64 -23.85 -8.29 -11.07
N PHE A 65 -24.69 -7.41 -11.61
CA PHE A 65 -26.01 -7.13 -11.05
C PHE A 65 -26.79 -8.42 -10.81
N ALA A 66 -27.52 -8.49 -9.70
CA ALA A 66 -28.34 -9.65 -9.36
C ALA A 66 -29.37 -9.95 -10.47
N GLN A 67 -29.87 -8.90 -11.12
CA GLN A 67 -30.77 -9.00 -12.26
C GLN A 67 -30.16 -8.32 -13.49
N PRO A 68 -30.30 -8.92 -14.70
CA PRO A 68 -29.82 -8.29 -15.92
C PRO A 68 -30.59 -7.00 -16.22
N LEU A 69 -29.91 -6.02 -16.81
CA LEU A 69 -30.52 -4.76 -17.23
C LEU A 69 -31.66 -5.01 -18.24
N THR A 70 -32.81 -4.38 -18.03
CA THR A 70 -33.93 -4.40 -18.99
C THR A 70 -33.57 -3.63 -20.27
N ALA A 71 -34.38 -3.75 -21.32
CA ALA A 71 -34.13 -3.04 -22.58
C ALA A 71 -34.20 -1.52 -22.39
N GLU A 72 -35.13 -1.05 -21.57
CA GLU A 72 -35.33 0.36 -21.23
C GLU A 72 -34.15 0.90 -20.44
N GLU A 73 -33.67 0.15 -19.44
CA GLU A 73 -32.49 0.54 -18.66
C GLU A 73 -31.23 0.58 -19.53
N ARG A 74 -31.06 -0.38 -20.43
CA ARG A 74 -29.92 -0.35 -21.37
C ARG A 74 -29.95 0.89 -22.26
N SER A 75 -31.13 1.33 -22.69
CA SER A 75 -31.28 2.57 -23.44
C SER A 75 -30.96 3.78 -22.57
N ALA A 76 -31.49 3.85 -21.35
CA ALA A 76 -31.25 4.95 -20.41
C ALA A 76 -29.77 5.10 -20.04
N VAL A 77 -29.04 3.99 -19.94
CA VAL A 77 -27.59 3.97 -19.65
C VAL A 77 -26.76 4.56 -20.78
N GLN A 78 -27.20 4.45 -22.04
CA GLN A 78 -26.52 5.07 -23.17
C GLN A 78 -26.65 6.60 -23.13
N ASP A 79 -27.79 7.10 -22.68
CA ASP A 79 -28.06 8.54 -22.58
C ASP A 79 -27.46 9.16 -21.31
N ASN A 80 -27.50 8.43 -20.19
CA ASN A 80 -26.92 8.85 -18.91
C ASN A 80 -26.25 7.67 -18.18
N PRO A 81 -24.92 7.56 -18.20
CA PRO A 81 -24.20 6.47 -17.53
C PRO A 81 -24.29 6.53 -16.00
N GLU A 82 -24.64 7.68 -15.39
CA GLU A 82 -24.79 7.79 -13.93
C GLU A 82 -25.94 6.95 -13.38
N VAL A 83 -26.92 6.60 -14.24
CA VAL A 83 -28.03 5.70 -13.87
C VAL A 83 -27.52 4.33 -13.40
N LEU A 84 -26.40 3.85 -13.96
CA LEU A 84 -25.77 2.61 -13.49
C LEU A 84 -25.26 2.72 -12.05
N LEU A 85 -24.75 3.89 -11.66
CA LEU A 85 -24.23 4.11 -10.32
C LEU A 85 -25.35 4.09 -9.29
N GLU A 86 -26.48 4.73 -9.59
CA GLU A 86 -27.66 4.69 -8.73
C GLU A 86 -28.20 3.26 -8.58
N LYS A 87 -28.30 2.53 -9.69
CA LYS A 87 -28.71 1.12 -9.67
C LYS A 87 -27.75 0.25 -8.87
N ALA A 88 -26.43 0.43 -9.03
CA ALA A 88 -25.42 -0.32 -8.28
C ALA A 88 -25.48 -0.08 -6.76
N LYS A 89 -25.86 1.13 -6.31
CA LYS A 89 -26.04 1.42 -4.88
C LYS A 89 -27.23 0.66 -4.28
N LEU A 90 -28.24 0.34 -5.10
CA LEU A 90 -29.47 -0.32 -4.70
C LEU A 90 -29.46 -1.84 -4.96
N ASP A 91 -28.46 -2.35 -5.68
CA ASP A 91 -28.39 -3.77 -6.04
C ASP A 91 -28.05 -4.66 -4.83
N ASP A 92 -28.69 -5.83 -4.78
CA ASP A 92 -28.50 -6.81 -3.70
C ASP A 92 -27.09 -7.43 -3.71
N ASN A 93 -26.40 -7.44 -4.86
CA ASN A 93 -25.01 -7.91 -4.96
C ASN A 93 -23.98 -6.79 -4.67
N ARG A 94 -24.40 -5.62 -4.18
CA ARG A 94 -23.44 -4.58 -3.81
C ARG A 94 -22.48 -5.11 -2.74
N PRO A 95 -21.18 -4.76 -2.79
CA PRO A 95 -20.27 -5.13 -1.72
C PRO A 95 -20.64 -4.43 -0.42
N ASP A 96 -20.43 -5.11 0.70
CA ASP A 96 -20.56 -4.49 2.01
C ASP A 96 -19.48 -3.42 2.22
N ARG A 97 -19.77 -2.46 3.11
CA ARG A 97 -18.80 -1.42 3.45
C ARG A 97 -17.83 -2.00 4.46
N LEU A 98 -16.54 -1.66 4.31
CA LEU A 98 -15.55 -1.96 5.34
C LEU A 98 -15.91 -1.20 6.63
N ASP A 99 -15.99 -1.93 7.74
CA ASP A 99 -16.32 -1.38 9.05
C ASP A 99 -15.16 -0.58 9.67
N GLU A 100 -13.93 -0.95 9.32
CA GLU A 100 -12.72 -0.40 9.90
C GLU A 100 -11.70 0.02 8.82
N GLY A 101 -10.88 1.01 9.16
CA GLY A 101 -9.82 1.48 8.28
C GLY A 101 -9.09 2.69 8.84
N THR A 102 -7.90 2.96 8.31
CA THR A 102 -7.12 4.15 8.65
C THR A 102 -7.22 5.18 7.53
N TYR A 103 -7.19 6.48 7.87
CA TYR A 103 -7.26 7.55 6.88
C TYR A 103 -6.23 7.37 5.75
N ARG A 104 -4.97 7.10 6.11
CA ARG A 104 -3.88 6.90 5.15
C ARG A 104 -4.07 5.62 4.33
N GLY A 105 -4.52 4.53 4.95
CA GLY A 105 -4.81 3.28 4.25
C GLY A 105 -5.90 3.46 3.20
N THR A 106 -7.00 4.11 3.57
CA THR A 106 -8.11 4.40 2.64
C THR A 106 -7.66 5.31 1.51
N GLN A 107 -6.88 6.36 1.79
CA GLN A 107 -6.35 7.24 0.75
C GLN A 107 -5.50 6.45 -0.27
N LEU A 108 -4.57 5.61 0.21
CA LEU A 108 -3.75 4.76 -0.66
C LEU A 108 -4.58 3.74 -1.45
N ALA A 109 -5.61 3.16 -0.83
CA ALA A 109 -6.49 2.18 -1.47
C ALA A 109 -7.27 2.83 -2.62
N LEU A 110 -7.83 4.03 -2.40
CA LEU A 110 -8.55 4.78 -3.41
C LEU A 110 -7.64 5.22 -4.57
N THR A 111 -6.42 5.68 -4.28
CA THR A 111 -5.44 5.98 -5.35
C THR A 111 -5.10 4.71 -6.14
N LYS A 112 -4.84 3.60 -5.45
CA LYS A 112 -4.44 2.35 -6.10
C LYS A 112 -5.54 1.77 -6.98
N ILE A 113 -6.79 1.76 -6.53
CA ILE A 113 -7.90 1.22 -7.33
C ILE A 113 -8.19 2.11 -8.53
N TYR A 114 -8.08 3.44 -8.38
CA TYR A 114 -8.24 4.38 -9.48
C TYR A 114 -7.18 4.16 -10.56
N ASP A 115 -5.90 4.04 -10.16
CA ASP A 115 -4.81 3.69 -11.07
C ASP A 115 -5.05 2.35 -11.81
N LEU A 116 -5.66 1.37 -11.16
CA LEU A 116 -5.98 0.07 -11.76
C LEU A 116 -7.13 0.14 -12.76
N ILE A 117 -8.08 1.06 -12.55
CA ILE A 117 -9.19 1.32 -13.47
C ILE A 117 -8.66 2.06 -14.71
N GLU A 118 -7.79 3.06 -14.54
CA GLU A 118 -7.25 3.85 -15.66
C GLU A 118 -6.24 3.09 -16.53
N LYS A 119 -5.50 2.13 -15.97
CA LYS A 119 -4.49 1.35 -16.71
C LYS A 119 -5.07 0.23 -17.58
N LYS A 120 -6.38 -0.03 -17.50
CA LYS A 120 -7.09 -0.99 -18.35
C LYS A 120 -7.67 -0.31 -19.58
#